data_AF-K3WMV9-F1
#
_entry.id   AF-K3WMV9-F1
#
_cell.length_a   1.000
_cell.length_b   1.000
_cell.length_c   1.000
_cell.angle_alpha   90.00
_cell.angle_beta   90.00
_cell.angle_gamma   90.00
#
_symmetry.space_group_name_H-M   'P 1'
#
loop_
_entity.id
_entity.type
_entity.pdbx_description
1 polymer ?
#
loop_
_entity_poly.entity_id
_entity_poly.type
_entity_poly.pdbx_seq_one_letter_code
_entity_poly.pdbx_strand_id
1 'polypeptide(L)'
;YAGNDPTGVATRAAFLDTIVNPQDGSWSPVTQRMVHFGFLLMMHNGGNQDDAASASQSKSSVCKGRFDKAEVPWVDFAIRIILGCFQHHVSAREKIIDQLVNSIIVQDKGSKIAIKLLARIIKRHPLDIDHKLTSRLQECLEYVTHMSPRNARLLFSSLSPLLKVRPNIKGFLILTLRKAMFRKDEESRMIAIIGFSFLLCLSSTVFSRSSTLTQLYSQNTTILLSQGVQGGSVDSEIATQEHANAVVAEDLYRQFCGIFKRAFQLQTRVRLVLYAELDKVLRECPTLRPSILELAFQHYLKYYDDNESILPPLKVDSCLARKRGLYEEPLGYLLHVLFICVSEIKKDYVGETEVEDMFGDDDIPATQTAGAQKSFDTVEQNISILMERMKRCELSDFEIDKNLSFAAQTAMGQSNQRLANILLDIWEVCMNWTIVSSGGIKMDENTG
;
A
#
# COMPACT_ATOMS: atom_id res chain seq x y z
N TYR A 1 9.90 -28.07 23.29
CA TYR A 1 10.75 -28.37 24.45
C TYR A 1 12.21 -28.25 24.05
N ALA A 2 12.79 -27.06 24.21
CA ALA A 2 14.23 -26.84 24.21
C ALA A 2 14.51 -26.05 25.50
N GLY A 3 15.34 -26.62 26.37
CA GLY A 3 15.59 -26.11 27.70
C GLY A 3 16.06 -24.66 27.68
N ASN A 4 15.49 -23.85 28.56
CA ASN A 4 16.14 -22.65 29.08
C ASN A 4 17.38 -23.12 29.85
N ASP A 5 18.50 -23.30 29.14
CA ASP A 5 19.80 -23.47 29.79
C ASP A 5 20.26 -22.09 30.28
N PRO A 6 20.25 -21.84 31.61
CA PRO A 6 20.57 -20.52 32.16
C PRO A 6 22.01 -20.09 31.84
N THR A 7 22.91 -21.06 31.60
CA THR A 7 24.32 -20.79 31.25
C THR A 7 24.46 -20.20 29.83
N GLY A 8 23.65 -20.67 28.88
CA GLY A 8 23.62 -20.16 27.51
C GLY A 8 23.06 -18.74 27.42
N VAL A 9 22.09 -18.40 28.26
CA VAL A 9 21.54 -17.03 28.36
C VAL A 9 22.57 -16.08 28.99
N ALA A 10 23.24 -16.51 30.06
CA ALA A 10 24.29 -15.72 30.71
C ALA A 10 25.48 -15.44 29.78
N THR A 11 25.90 -16.43 28.99
CA THR A 11 27.01 -16.27 28.02
C THR A 11 26.66 -15.28 26.91
N ARG A 12 25.43 -15.34 26.38
CA ARG A 12 24.93 -14.37 25.39
C ARG A 12 24.84 -12.96 25.97
N ALA A 13 24.40 -12.84 27.23
CA ALA A 13 24.32 -11.55 27.91
C ALA A 13 25.70 -10.95 28.15
N ALA A 14 26.68 -11.74 28.62
CA ALA A 14 28.07 -11.30 28.78
C ALA A 14 28.71 -10.85 27.45
N PHE A 15 28.42 -11.56 26.35
CA PHE A 15 28.88 -11.15 25.03
C PHE A 15 28.30 -9.80 24.59
N LEU A 16 27.01 -9.57 24.84
CA LEU A 16 26.37 -8.28 24.54
C LEU A 16 26.87 -7.15 25.45
N ASP A 17 27.16 -7.44 26.72
CA ASP A 17 27.72 -6.46 27.67
C ASP A 17 29.12 -5.99 27.23
N THR A 18 29.91 -6.88 26.61
CA THR A 18 31.20 -6.53 26.00
C THR A 18 31.07 -5.50 24.86
N ILE A 19 29.91 -5.46 24.18
CA ILE A 19 29.64 -4.47 23.12
C ILE A 19 29.27 -3.10 23.72
N VAL A 20 28.59 -3.09 24.87
CA VAL A 20 28.11 -1.86 25.53
C VAL A 20 29.24 -1.14 26.27
N ASN A 21 30.10 -1.90 26.94
CA ASN A 21 31.17 -1.39 27.81
C ASN A 21 32.56 -1.74 27.26
N PRO A 22 33.04 -1.07 26.20
CA PRO A 22 34.42 -1.25 25.75
C PRO A 22 35.37 -0.70 26.82
N GLN A 23 36.12 -1.56 27.49
CA GLN A 23 37.17 -1.12 28.41
C GLN A 23 38.36 -0.58 27.59
N ASP A 24 38.59 0.74 27.71
CA ASP A 24 39.72 1.51 27.17
C ASP A 24 39.91 1.54 25.64
N GLY A 25 40.53 2.63 25.18
CA GLY A 25 40.45 3.15 23.81
C GLY A 25 40.85 2.21 22.66
N SER A 26 40.02 2.24 21.61
CA SER A 26 40.22 1.68 20.25
C SER A 26 39.96 0.17 20.03
N TRP A 27 38.82 -0.34 20.52
CA TRP A 27 38.28 -1.65 20.13
C TRP A 27 37.83 -1.77 18.66
N SER A 28 38.22 -0.85 17.77
CA SER A 28 37.83 -0.84 16.35
C SER A 28 38.04 -2.18 15.62
N PRO A 29 39.18 -2.90 15.80
CA PRO A 29 39.35 -4.22 15.21
C PRO A 29 38.38 -5.26 15.77
N VAL A 30 38.08 -5.20 17.06
CA VAL A 30 37.16 -6.14 17.73
C VAL A 30 35.73 -5.88 17.27
N THR A 31 35.30 -4.61 17.24
CA THR A 31 33.99 -4.22 16.71
C THR A 31 33.83 -4.66 15.25
N GLN A 32 34.87 -4.53 14.41
CA GLN A 32 34.82 -5.01 13.03
C GLN A 32 34.61 -6.54 12.95
N ARG A 33 35.29 -7.32 13.80
CA ARG A 33 35.10 -8.78 13.84
C ARG A 33 33.74 -9.17 14.41
N MET A 34 33.22 -8.42 15.38
CA MET A 34 31.86 -8.62 15.92
C MET A 34 30.78 -8.38 14.88
N VAL A 35 30.91 -7.30 14.09
CA VAL A 35 30.02 -7.02 12.96
C VAL A 35 30.09 -8.16 11.96
N HIS A 36 31.29 -8.55 11.53
CA HIS A 36 31.47 -9.67 10.60
C HIS A 36 30.86 -10.98 11.12
N PHE A 37 31.07 -11.30 12.39
CA PHE A 37 30.48 -12.46 13.05
C PHE A 37 28.94 -12.40 13.07
N GLY A 38 28.35 -11.24 13.37
CA GLY A 38 26.91 -11.04 13.30
C GLY A 38 26.34 -11.31 11.89
N PHE A 39 27.01 -10.81 10.85
CA PHE A 39 26.59 -11.09 9.47
C PHE A 39 26.78 -12.55 9.07
N LEU A 40 27.86 -13.21 9.49
CA LEU A 40 28.05 -14.65 9.25
C LEU A 40 26.93 -15.49 9.87
N LEU A 41 26.56 -15.19 11.13
CA LEU A 41 25.45 -15.86 11.80
C LEU A 41 24.11 -15.63 11.10
N MET A 42 23.91 -14.43 10.55
CA MET A 42 22.72 -14.09 9.78
C MET A 42 22.66 -14.85 8.44
N MET A 43 23.79 -15.03 7.77
CA MET A 43 23.90 -15.69 6.46
C MET A 43 23.88 -17.23 6.53
N HIS A 44 24.27 -17.83 7.66
CA HIS A 44 24.33 -19.29 7.87
C HIS A 44 22.98 -20.02 7.64
N ASN A 45 21.85 -19.30 7.57
CA ASN A 45 20.54 -19.88 7.28
C ASN A 45 19.91 -19.43 5.95
N GLY A 46 20.57 -18.56 5.18
CA GLY A 46 20.05 -18.06 3.89
C GLY A 46 20.13 -19.08 2.76
N GLY A 47 20.94 -20.14 2.90
CA GLY A 47 21.21 -21.11 1.83
C GLY A 47 20.20 -22.24 1.66
N ASN A 48 19.27 -22.47 2.60
CA ASN A 48 18.48 -23.72 2.64
C ASN A 48 16.95 -23.58 2.67
N GLN A 49 16.38 -22.37 2.69
CA GLN A 49 14.91 -22.21 2.83
C GLN A 49 14.18 -21.58 1.64
N ASP A 50 14.84 -20.82 0.78
CA ASP A 50 14.15 -20.12 -0.31
C ASP A 50 13.94 -21.00 -1.56
N ASP A 51 14.74 -22.05 -1.76
CA ASP A 51 14.61 -22.97 -2.92
C ASP A 51 13.59 -24.11 -2.70
N ALA A 52 13.26 -24.45 -1.44
CA ALA A 52 12.29 -25.51 -1.15
C ALA A 52 10.83 -25.04 -1.27
N ALA A 53 10.57 -23.73 -1.28
CA ALA A 53 9.21 -23.18 -1.35
C ALA A 53 8.72 -22.89 -2.78
N SER A 54 9.59 -22.95 -3.78
CA SER A 54 9.26 -22.67 -5.19
C SER A 54 8.95 -23.92 -6.02
N ALA A 55 9.14 -25.14 -5.48
CA ALA A 55 8.92 -26.40 -6.21
C ALA A 55 7.59 -27.12 -5.93
N SER A 56 6.71 -26.60 -5.06
CA SER A 56 5.45 -27.27 -4.73
C SER A 56 4.28 -26.31 -4.59
N GLN A 57 3.75 -25.83 -5.71
CA GLN A 57 2.36 -25.36 -5.79
C GLN A 57 1.67 -26.00 -7.00
N SER A 58 1.22 -27.23 -6.80
CA SER A 58 0.01 -27.72 -7.46
C SER A 58 -0.89 -28.35 -6.42
N LYS A 59 -2.17 -27.97 -6.49
CA LYS A 59 -3.34 -28.46 -5.75
C LYS A 59 -3.70 -27.77 -4.43
N SER A 60 -4.97 -27.38 -4.43
CA SER A 60 -5.80 -26.74 -3.42
C SER A 60 -5.96 -27.54 -2.13
N SER A 61 -6.00 -26.84 -0.99
CA SER A 61 -7.04 -27.05 0.02
C SER A 61 -6.98 -25.96 1.11
N VAL A 62 -8.14 -25.41 1.39
CA VAL A 62 -8.47 -24.55 2.54
C VAL A 62 -8.03 -25.21 3.85
N CYS A 63 -7.29 -24.48 4.69
CA CYS A 63 -7.36 -24.57 6.15
C CYS A 63 -6.79 -23.30 6.81
N LYS A 64 -7.62 -22.73 7.68
CA LYS A 64 -7.35 -21.61 8.60
C LYS A 64 -6.12 -21.87 9.48
N GLY A 65 -5.33 -20.82 9.66
CA GLY A 65 -4.56 -20.51 10.88
C GLY A 65 -3.38 -21.42 11.22
N ARG A 66 -2.15 -20.91 11.06
CA ARG A 66 -1.07 -21.14 12.04
C ARG A 66 0.10 -20.17 11.88
N PHE A 67 0.26 -19.37 12.93
CA PHE A 67 1.38 -18.58 13.42
C PHE A 67 2.75 -18.66 12.71
N ASP A 68 3.37 -17.48 12.60
CA ASP A 68 4.77 -17.22 12.32
C ASP A 68 5.72 -18.32 12.82
N LYS A 69 6.46 -18.95 11.90
CA LYS A 69 7.57 -19.84 12.24
C LYS A 69 8.59 -19.06 13.06
N ALA A 70 8.84 -19.52 14.28
CA ALA A 70 9.78 -18.95 15.23
C ALA A 70 11.12 -18.61 14.55
N GLU A 71 11.51 -17.32 14.58
CA GLU A 71 12.83 -16.87 14.16
C GLU A 71 13.88 -17.67 14.93
N VAL A 72 14.85 -18.22 14.21
CA VAL A 72 15.82 -19.14 14.82
C VAL A 72 16.65 -18.39 15.87
N PRO A 73 16.89 -18.94 17.09
CA PRO A 73 17.43 -18.15 18.21
C PRO A 73 18.76 -17.43 17.95
N TRP A 74 19.59 -17.93 17.03
CA TRP A 74 20.85 -17.29 16.63
C TRP A 74 20.67 -16.09 15.70
N VAL A 75 19.57 -16.02 14.93
CA VAL A 75 19.26 -14.87 14.07
C VAL A 75 18.87 -13.66 14.93
N ASP A 76 18.05 -13.85 15.95
CA ASP A 76 17.74 -12.80 16.94
C ASP A 76 19.01 -12.33 17.66
N PHE A 77 19.90 -13.26 18.03
CA PHE A 77 21.18 -12.93 18.63
C PHE A 77 22.10 -12.13 17.69
N ALA A 78 22.20 -12.52 16.41
CA ALA A 78 22.96 -11.80 15.39
C ALA A 78 22.42 -10.36 15.19
N ILE A 79 21.10 -10.21 15.13
CA ILE A 79 20.43 -8.90 15.07
C ILE A 79 20.79 -8.04 16.28
N ARG A 80 20.79 -8.60 17.50
CA ARG A 80 21.16 -7.88 18.72
C ARG A 80 22.62 -7.43 18.72
N ILE A 81 23.54 -8.29 18.26
CA ILE A 81 24.95 -7.94 18.10
C ILE A 81 25.10 -6.74 17.16
N ILE A 82 24.52 -6.82 15.96
CA ILE A 82 24.65 -5.77 14.95
C ILE A 82 24.01 -4.46 15.44
N LEU A 83 22.83 -4.53 16.09
CA LEU A 83 22.17 -3.36 16.67
C LEU A 83 22.99 -2.72 17.78
N GLY A 84 23.57 -3.53 18.69
CA GLY A 84 24.44 -3.03 19.76
C GLY A 84 25.69 -2.36 19.20
N CYS A 85 26.34 -2.96 18.20
CA CYS A 85 27.48 -2.36 17.53
C CYS A 85 27.13 -1.04 16.85
N PHE A 86 25.95 -0.94 16.21
CA PHE A 86 25.50 0.30 15.57
C PHE A 86 25.25 1.42 16.61
N GLN A 87 24.65 1.08 17.75
CA GLN A 87 24.31 2.02 18.81
C GLN A 87 25.55 2.60 19.48
N HIS A 88 26.49 1.74 19.88
CA HIS A 88 27.64 2.14 20.73
C HIS A 88 28.90 2.52 19.96
N HIS A 89 29.04 2.12 18.68
CA HIS A 89 30.27 2.36 17.92
C HIS A 89 30.02 3.10 16.61
N VAL A 90 30.31 4.41 16.59
CA VAL A 90 30.17 5.27 15.40
C VAL A 90 31.00 4.74 14.21
N SER A 91 32.21 4.22 14.46
CA SER A 91 33.10 3.67 13.45
C SER A 91 32.58 2.42 12.73
N ALA A 92 31.56 1.75 13.29
CA ALA A 92 30.96 0.55 12.71
C ALA A 92 29.74 0.85 11.83
N ARG A 93 29.10 2.03 11.99
CA ARG A 93 27.81 2.35 11.36
C ARG A 93 27.87 2.29 9.83
N GLU A 94 28.91 2.87 9.24
CA GLU A 94 29.14 2.85 7.78
C GLU A 94 29.24 1.42 7.25
N LYS A 95 30.15 0.61 7.82
CA LYS A 95 30.34 -0.79 7.44
C LYS A 95 29.08 -1.63 7.59
N ILE A 96 28.29 -1.42 8.65
CA ILE A 96 27.04 -2.14 8.88
C ILE A 96 26.03 -1.84 7.78
N ILE A 97 25.80 -0.56 7.46
CA ILE A 97 24.85 -0.17 6.41
C ILE A 97 25.33 -0.64 5.04
N ASP A 98 26.62 -0.53 4.74
CA ASP A 98 27.19 -1.04 3.49
C ASP A 98 26.96 -2.54 3.32
N GLN A 99 27.22 -3.34 4.35
CA GLN A 99 27.00 -4.78 4.32
C GLN A 99 25.52 -5.15 4.19
N LEU A 100 24.61 -4.39 4.83
CA LEU A 100 23.17 -4.59 4.66
C LEU A 100 22.73 -4.27 3.23
N VAL A 101 23.13 -3.12 2.71
CA VAL A 101 22.75 -2.69 1.35
C VAL A 101 23.33 -3.66 0.32
N ASN A 102 24.59 -4.07 0.46
CA ASN A 102 25.19 -5.11 -0.40
C ASN A 102 24.43 -6.43 -0.31
N SER A 103 24.03 -6.88 0.88
CA SER A 103 23.22 -8.09 1.04
C SER A 103 21.84 -7.97 0.39
N ILE A 104 21.26 -6.77 0.34
CA ILE A 104 19.98 -6.52 -0.34
C ILE A 104 20.18 -6.51 -1.86
N ILE A 105 21.26 -5.91 -2.37
CA ILE A 105 21.53 -5.78 -3.81
C ILE A 105 21.99 -7.10 -4.43
N VAL A 106 22.82 -7.88 -3.74
CA VAL A 106 23.40 -9.13 -4.27
C VAL A 106 22.36 -10.23 -4.43
N GLN A 107 21.32 -10.24 -3.60
CA GLN A 107 20.24 -11.22 -3.72
C GLN A 107 19.20 -10.75 -4.74
N ASP A 108 18.94 -11.56 -5.77
CA ASP A 108 18.05 -11.25 -6.90
C ASP A 108 16.67 -10.69 -6.47
N LYS A 109 16.08 -11.24 -5.40
CA LYS A 109 14.79 -10.78 -4.87
C LYS A 109 14.90 -9.79 -3.71
N GLY A 110 16.10 -9.52 -3.20
CA GLY A 110 16.40 -8.76 -1.99
C GLY A 110 16.31 -9.58 -0.70
N SER A 111 17.27 -9.39 0.21
CA SER A 111 17.30 -10.11 1.50
C SER A 111 16.25 -9.60 2.48
N LYS A 112 15.21 -10.40 2.73
CA LYS A 112 14.15 -10.08 3.70
C LYS A 112 14.70 -9.83 5.11
N ILE A 113 15.72 -10.59 5.50
CA ILE A 113 16.35 -10.49 6.83
C ILE A 113 17.14 -9.18 6.94
N ALA A 114 17.92 -8.83 5.91
CA ALA A 114 18.66 -7.57 5.87
C ALA A 114 17.70 -6.36 5.89
N ILE A 115 16.60 -6.41 5.14
CA ILE A 115 15.56 -5.35 5.15
C ILE A 115 14.95 -5.20 6.56
N LYS A 116 14.60 -6.30 7.23
CA LYS A 116 14.08 -6.27 8.62
C LYS A 116 15.09 -5.66 9.60
N LEU A 117 16.37 -6.00 9.48
CA LEU A 117 17.42 -5.44 10.33
C LEU A 117 17.61 -3.94 10.06
N LEU A 118 17.64 -3.54 8.80
CA LEU A 118 17.65 -2.13 8.39
C LEU A 118 16.47 -1.36 8.98
N ALA A 119 15.26 -1.93 8.95
CA ALA A 119 14.07 -1.35 9.58
C ALA A 119 14.26 -1.09 11.08
N ARG A 120 14.86 -2.04 11.81
CA ARG A 120 15.12 -1.91 13.25
C ARG A 120 16.16 -0.84 13.54
N ILE A 121 17.21 -0.74 12.73
CA ILE A 121 18.24 0.32 12.85
C ILE A 121 17.58 1.69 12.65
N ILE A 122 16.88 1.88 11.53
CA ILE A 122 16.25 3.16 11.18
C ILE A 122 15.21 3.59 12.23
N LYS A 123 14.40 2.64 12.72
CA LYS A 123 13.36 2.94 13.71
C LYS A 123 13.94 3.38 15.06
N ARG A 124 15.07 2.79 15.49
CA ARG A 124 15.70 3.11 16.78
C ARG A 124 16.61 4.34 16.71
N HIS A 125 17.27 4.54 15.57
CA HIS A 125 18.34 5.52 15.41
C HIS A 125 18.17 6.37 14.13
N PRO A 126 17.03 7.05 13.91
CA PRO A 126 16.79 7.81 12.67
C PRO A 126 17.71 9.04 12.53
N LEU A 127 18.15 9.62 13.66
CA LEU A 127 19.04 10.80 13.69
C LEU A 127 20.51 10.43 13.46
N ASP A 128 20.91 9.22 13.84
CA ASP A 128 22.29 8.73 13.71
C ASP A 128 22.70 8.36 12.27
N ILE A 129 21.74 8.35 11.35
CA ILE A 129 21.99 8.10 9.93
C ILE A 129 22.54 9.40 9.33
N ASP A 130 23.82 9.50 9.03
CA ASP A 130 24.40 10.73 8.49
C ASP A 130 24.11 10.88 6.97
N HIS A 131 24.71 11.91 6.34
CA HIS A 131 24.58 12.14 4.90
C HIS A 131 25.19 10.99 4.07
N LYS A 132 26.32 10.42 4.50
CA LYS A 132 27.00 9.33 3.78
C LYS A 132 26.15 8.06 3.77
N LEU A 133 25.62 7.68 4.93
CA LEU A 133 24.69 6.57 5.07
C LEU A 133 23.41 6.80 4.24
N THR A 134 22.93 8.04 4.17
CA THR A 134 21.78 8.39 3.31
C THR A 134 22.08 8.15 1.83
N SER A 135 23.28 8.51 1.35
CA SER A 135 23.72 8.22 -0.02
C SER A 135 23.69 6.72 -0.31
N ARG A 136 24.19 5.90 0.63
CA ARG A 136 24.17 4.44 0.47
C ARG A 136 22.74 3.88 0.42
N LEU A 137 21.82 4.44 1.21
CA LEU A 137 20.40 4.08 1.14
C LEU A 137 19.74 4.52 -0.18
N GLN A 138 20.18 5.62 -0.79
CA GLN A 138 19.73 6.02 -2.13
C GLN A 138 20.18 5.00 -3.19
N GLU A 139 21.41 4.50 -3.13
CA GLU A 139 21.85 3.40 -4.01
C GLU A 139 21.00 2.13 -3.82
N CYS A 140 20.64 1.80 -2.58
CA CYS A 140 19.70 0.70 -2.32
C CYS A 140 18.33 0.95 -2.95
N LEU A 141 17.85 2.20 -2.92
CA LEU A 141 16.59 2.58 -3.55
C LEU A 141 16.66 2.51 -5.07
N GLU A 142 17.81 2.76 -5.70
CA GLU A 142 17.97 2.59 -7.16
C GLU A 142 17.74 1.12 -7.57
N TYR A 143 18.25 0.19 -6.75
CA TYR A 143 18.03 -1.24 -6.93
C TYR A 143 16.59 -1.71 -6.60
N VAL A 144 15.76 -0.88 -5.97
CA VAL A 144 14.37 -1.24 -5.61
C VAL A 144 13.54 -1.69 -6.80
N THR A 145 13.89 -1.25 -8.00
CA THR A 145 13.19 -1.60 -9.24
C THR A 145 13.51 -3.01 -9.75
N HIS A 146 14.50 -3.69 -9.16
CA HIS A 146 14.94 -5.03 -9.54
C HIS A 146 14.53 -6.12 -8.55
N MET A 147 14.12 -5.74 -7.34
CA MET A 147 13.67 -6.70 -6.31
C MET A 147 12.20 -7.08 -6.48
N SER A 148 11.75 -8.11 -5.75
CA SER A 148 10.33 -8.48 -5.77
C SER A 148 9.43 -7.39 -5.16
N PRO A 149 8.17 -7.23 -5.64
CA PRO A 149 7.23 -6.25 -5.08
C PRO A 149 6.97 -6.38 -3.58
N ARG A 150 7.07 -7.60 -3.04
CA ARG A 150 6.93 -7.88 -1.60
C ARG A 150 8.09 -7.29 -0.80
N ASN A 151 9.32 -7.44 -1.28
CA ASN A 151 10.50 -6.92 -0.59
C ASN A 151 10.63 -5.41 -0.75
N ALA A 152 10.25 -4.85 -1.91
CA ALA A 152 10.16 -3.41 -2.10
C ALA A 152 9.21 -2.76 -1.09
N ARG A 153 8.03 -3.35 -0.84
CA ARG A 153 7.11 -2.89 0.21
C ARG A 153 7.77 -2.87 1.59
N LEU A 154 8.44 -3.96 1.96
CA LEU A 154 9.13 -4.04 3.23
C LEU A 154 10.21 -2.96 3.35
N LEU A 155 10.95 -2.69 2.27
CA LEU A 155 11.96 -1.63 2.24
C LEU A 155 11.34 -0.24 2.42
N PHE A 156 10.23 0.07 1.72
CA PHE A 156 9.52 1.34 1.91
C PHE A 156 9.04 1.53 3.35
N SER A 157 8.41 0.50 3.94
CA SER A 157 8.00 0.53 5.35
C SER A 157 9.18 0.70 6.30
N SER A 158 10.35 0.10 5.97
CA SER A 158 11.58 0.22 6.76
C SER A 158 12.16 1.64 6.72
N LEU A 159 12.08 2.30 5.56
CA LEU A 159 12.54 3.66 5.34
C LEU A 159 11.55 4.74 5.79
N SER A 160 10.34 4.34 6.23
CA SER A 160 9.27 5.25 6.65
C SER A 160 9.77 6.40 7.54
N PRO A 161 10.50 6.16 8.66
CA PRO A 161 10.95 7.24 9.55
C PRO A 161 11.87 8.27 8.86
N LEU A 162 12.72 7.82 7.94
CA LEU A 162 13.62 8.71 7.19
C LEU A 162 12.87 9.51 6.13
N LEU A 163 11.90 8.90 5.46
CA LEU A 163 11.07 9.55 4.46
C LEU A 163 10.19 10.65 5.08
N LYS A 164 9.84 10.55 6.38
CA LYS A 164 9.13 11.60 7.12
C LYS A 164 10.01 12.83 7.36
N VAL A 165 11.28 12.63 7.68
CA VAL A 165 12.19 13.69 8.16
C VAL A 165 13.01 14.31 7.04
N ARG A 166 13.41 13.53 6.03
CA ARG A 166 14.40 13.94 5.03
C ARG A 166 13.79 14.12 3.64
N PRO A 167 13.69 15.36 3.12
CA PRO A 167 13.13 15.59 1.79
C PRO A 167 14.00 15.00 0.68
N ASN A 168 15.33 14.93 0.86
CA ASN A 168 16.25 14.41 -0.16
C ASN A 168 16.00 12.94 -0.52
N ILE A 169 15.80 12.07 0.48
CA ILE A 169 15.52 10.65 0.24
C ILE A 169 14.10 10.45 -0.30
N LYS A 170 13.13 11.26 0.14
CA LYS A 170 11.77 11.27 -0.42
C LYS A 170 11.76 11.67 -1.89
N GLY A 171 12.45 12.75 -2.26
CA GLY A 171 12.58 13.20 -3.64
C GLY A 171 13.27 12.16 -4.53
N PHE A 172 14.36 11.56 -4.04
CA PHE A 172 15.05 10.47 -4.74
C PHE A 172 14.14 9.26 -4.98
N LEU A 173 13.37 8.85 -3.97
CA LEU A 173 12.40 7.77 -4.09
C LEU A 173 11.34 8.10 -5.14
N ILE A 174 10.73 9.28 -5.09
CA ILE A 174 9.72 9.71 -6.08
C ILE A 174 10.29 9.65 -7.51
N LEU A 175 11.51 10.14 -7.72
CA LEU A 175 12.16 10.08 -9.03
C LEU A 175 12.39 8.63 -9.49
N THR A 176 12.83 7.77 -8.59
CA THR A 176 13.08 6.35 -8.87
C THR A 176 11.79 5.61 -9.23
N LEU A 177 10.71 5.84 -8.48
CA LEU A 177 9.39 5.26 -8.77
C LEU A 177 8.81 5.79 -10.08
N ARG A 178 9.00 7.08 -10.38
CA ARG A 178 8.62 7.64 -11.69
C ARG A 178 9.33 6.90 -12.81
N LYS A 179 10.66 6.72 -12.72
CA LYS A 179 11.43 5.94 -13.71
C LYS A 179 10.91 4.50 -13.82
N ALA A 180 10.60 3.87 -12.69
CA ALA A 180 10.10 2.50 -12.64
C ALA A 180 8.77 2.30 -13.40
N MET A 181 7.86 3.30 -13.39
CA MET A 181 6.61 3.25 -14.17
C MET A 181 6.81 3.18 -15.70
N PHE A 182 7.95 3.68 -16.20
CA PHE A 182 8.26 3.70 -17.63
C PHE A 182 9.17 2.54 -18.05
N ARG A 183 9.59 1.68 -17.12
CA ARG A 183 10.32 0.47 -17.47
C ARG A 183 9.42 -0.52 -18.21
N LYS A 184 10.04 -1.38 -19.03
CA LYS A 184 9.36 -2.46 -19.77
C LYS A 184 8.94 -3.61 -18.87
N ASP A 185 9.65 -3.81 -17.77
CA ASP A 185 9.34 -4.84 -16.79
C ASP A 185 8.03 -4.54 -16.04
N GLU A 186 7.21 -5.58 -15.86
CA GLU A 186 5.92 -5.51 -15.16
C GLU A 186 6.10 -5.35 -13.65
N GLU A 187 7.09 -6.02 -13.06
CA GLU A 187 7.32 -5.96 -11.61
C GLU A 187 7.78 -4.57 -11.18
N SER A 188 8.66 -3.93 -11.95
CA SER A 188 9.07 -2.53 -11.79
C SER A 188 7.86 -1.58 -11.72
N ARG A 189 6.84 -1.78 -12.57
CA ARG A 189 5.63 -0.93 -12.58
C ARG A 189 4.73 -1.22 -11.38
N MET A 190 4.61 -2.48 -10.96
CA MET A 190 3.90 -2.83 -9.71
C MET A 190 4.58 -2.18 -8.49
N ILE A 191 5.90 -2.23 -8.40
CA ILE A 191 6.69 -1.60 -7.32
C ILE A 191 6.46 -0.10 -7.27
N ALA A 192 6.40 0.54 -8.43
CA ALA A 192 6.15 1.97 -8.51
C ALA A 192 4.78 2.34 -7.93
N ILE A 193 3.72 1.61 -8.28
CA ILE A 193 2.36 1.82 -7.74
C ILE A 193 2.36 1.65 -6.22
N ILE A 194 2.96 0.56 -5.73
CA ILE A 194 3.10 0.30 -4.28
C ILE A 194 3.82 1.46 -3.59
N GLY A 195 4.88 1.98 -4.20
CA GLY A 195 5.65 3.10 -3.66
C GLY A 195 4.87 4.42 -3.64
N PHE A 196 4.13 4.74 -4.70
CA PHE A 196 3.30 5.95 -4.74
C PHE A 196 2.17 5.90 -3.72
N SER A 197 1.46 4.77 -3.61
CA SER A 197 0.41 4.58 -2.61
C SER A 197 0.98 4.63 -1.19
N PHE A 198 2.14 4.00 -0.95
CA PHE A 198 2.84 4.11 0.32
C PHE A 198 3.19 5.57 0.67
N LEU A 199 3.62 6.38 -0.29
CA LEU A 199 3.92 7.79 -0.05
C LEU A 199 2.66 8.62 0.30
N LEU A 200 1.51 8.31 -0.29
CA LEU A 200 0.23 8.94 0.05
C LEU A 200 -0.21 8.58 1.47
N CYS A 201 -0.15 7.30 1.82
CA CYS A 201 -0.36 6.81 3.19
C CYS A 201 0.62 7.47 4.18
N LEU A 202 1.88 7.57 3.79
CA LEU A 202 2.91 8.17 4.63
C LEU A 202 2.59 9.64 4.91
N SER A 203 2.14 10.43 3.93
CA SER A 203 1.71 11.81 4.17
C SER A 203 0.61 11.88 5.22
N SER A 204 -0.47 11.11 5.08
CA SER A 204 -1.55 11.08 6.08
C SER A 204 -1.02 10.83 7.50
N THR A 205 -0.13 9.84 7.68
CA THR A 205 0.45 9.50 9.00
C THR A 205 1.53 10.46 9.53
N VAL A 206 2.24 11.20 8.67
CA VAL A 206 3.25 12.20 9.09
C VAL A 206 2.55 13.38 9.72
N PHE A 207 1.46 13.79 9.10
CA PHE A 207 0.81 15.06 9.38
C PHE A 207 -0.19 14.99 10.53
N SER A 208 -0.70 13.80 10.85
CA SER A 208 -1.47 13.53 12.08
C SER A 208 -0.65 13.66 13.38
N ARG A 209 0.70 13.84 13.31
CA ARG A 209 1.59 13.84 14.50
C ARG A 209 2.59 14.99 14.62
N SER A 210 2.69 15.93 13.67
CA SER A 210 3.73 16.98 13.70
C SER A 210 3.28 18.30 13.07
N SER A 211 3.07 19.32 13.90
CA SER A 211 2.67 20.69 13.52
C SER A 211 3.73 21.48 12.74
N THR A 212 5.00 21.09 12.82
CA THR A 212 6.14 21.87 12.27
C THR A 212 6.51 21.58 10.82
N LEU A 213 6.12 20.43 10.25
CA LEU A 213 6.52 20.08 8.87
C LEU A 213 5.62 20.71 7.80
N THR A 214 4.37 21.00 8.17
CA THR A 214 3.39 21.68 7.32
C THR A 214 3.84 23.10 6.97
N GLN A 215 4.53 23.79 7.89
CA GLN A 215 5.11 25.11 7.63
C GLN A 215 6.26 25.10 6.62
N LEU A 216 7.01 23.99 6.49
CA LEU A 216 8.10 23.89 5.51
C LEU A 216 7.59 23.56 4.11
N TYR A 217 6.48 22.83 3.99
CA TYR A 217 5.81 22.61 2.71
C TYR A 217 5.01 23.84 2.25
N SER A 218 4.41 24.61 3.17
CA SER A 218 3.64 25.81 2.82
C SER A 218 4.48 26.97 2.27
N GLN A 219 5.80 27.01 2.51
CA GLN A 219 6.66 28.06 1.96
C GLN A 219 6.81 28.04 0.43
N ASN A 220 6.53 26.90 -0.23
CA ASN A 220 6.52 26.83 -1.70
C ASN A 220 5.11 26.96 -2.32
N THR A 221 4.06 27.07 -1.49
CA THR A 221 2.66 27.11 -1.94
C THR A 221 1.92 28.28 -1.26
N THR A 222 2.54 29.45 -1.26
CA THR A 222 2.05 30.69 -0.62
C THR A 222 1.16 31.52 -1.55
N ILE A 223 -0.01 31.01 -1.97
CA ILE A 223 -1.05 31.86 -2.63
C ILE A 223 -2.48 31.65 -2.09
N LEU A 224 -2.75 30.78 -1.11
CA LEU A 224 -4.14 30.61 -0.61
C LEU A 224 -4.35 30.72 0.92
N LEU A 225 -3.30 30.78 1.72
CA LEU A 225 -3.42 30.72 3.20
C LEU A 225 -3.54 32.08 3.90
N SER A 226 -3.63 33.20 3.18
CA SER A 226 -3.51 34.55 3.77
C SER A 226 -4.78 35.40 3.77
N GLN A 227 -5.98 34.82 3.68
CA GLN A 227 -7.22 35.58 3.87
C GLN A 227 -8.20 34.83 4.75
N GLY A 228 -8.23 35.20 6.03
CA GLY A 228 -9.32 34.87 6.93
C GLY A 228 -8.86 34.42 8.32
N VAL A 229 -9.35 35.12 9.34
CA VAL A 229 -9.35 34.76 10.77
C VAL A 229 -8.13 35.23 11.58
N GLN A 230 -8.14 36.52 11.93
CA GLN A 230 -7.64 36.95 13.23
C GLN A 230 -8.72 36.67 14.27
N GLY A 231 -8.50 35.73 15.19
CA GLY A 231 -9.34 35.57 16.39
C GLY A 231 -9.38 34.17 16.98
N GLY A 232 -8.65 33.96 18.09
CA GLY A 232 -9.10 33.21 19.27
C GLY A 232 -9.25 31.67 19.22
N SER A 233 -8.63 31.03 20.23
CA SER A 233 -8.82 29.65 20.75
C SER A 233 -8.03 28.51 20.10
N VAL A 234 -7.61 27.57 20.97
CA VAL A 234 -6.75 26.40 20.70
C VAL A 234 -7.40 25.42 19.70
N ASP A 235 -8.73 25.46 19.55
CA ASP A 235 -9.48 24.64 18.59
C ASP A 235 -9.27 25.10 17.12
N SER A 236 -8.94 26.38 16.90
CA SER A 236 -8.62 26.92 15.57
C SER A 236 -7.28 26.39 15.02
N GLU A 237 -6.31 26.09 15.89
CA GLU A 237 -5.00 25.55 15.48
C GLU A 237 -5.07 24.09 14.99
N ILE A 238 -6.00 23.29 15.52
CA ILE A 238 -6.21 21.90 15.11
C ILE A 238 -6.94 21.84 13.76
N ALA A 239 -8.02 22.62 13.59
CA ALA A 239 -8.78 22.69 12.35
C ALA A 239 -7.91 23.21 11.17
N THR A 240 -7.05 24.21 11.42
CA THR A 240 -6.10 24.71 10.40
C THR A 240 -5.02 23.68 10.05
N GLN A 241 -4.59 22.86 11.02
CA GLN A 241 -3.61 21.80 10.80
C GLN A 241 -4.19 20.64 9.97
N GLU A 242 -5.39 20.16 10.29
CA GLU A 242 -6.06 19.10 9.52
C GLU A 242 -6.35 19.54 8.08
N HIS A 243 -6.80 20.79 7.91
CA HIS A 243 -6.99 21.38 6.59
C HIS A 243 -5.68 21.42 5.78
N ALA A 244 -4.58 21.87 6.39
CA ALA A 244 -3.29 21.90 5.71
C ALA A 244 -2.75 20.49 5.37
N ASN A 245 -3.06 19.50 6.21
CA ASN A 245 -2.71 18.10 5.96
C ASN A 245 -3.47 17.53 4.74
N ALA A 246 -4.75 17.85 4.64
CA ALA A 246 -5.58 17.49 3.50
C ALA A 246 -5.05 18.12 2.20
N VAL A 247 -4.69 19.41 2.23
CA VAL A 247 -4.10 20.12 1.08
C VAL A 247 -2.81 19.45 0.59
N VAL A 248 -1.90 19.06 1.49
CA VAL A 248 -0.64 18.40 1.09
C VAL A 248 -0.90 17.01 0.52
N ALA A 249 -1.83 16.25 1.11
CA ALA A 249 -2.21 14.94 0.60
C ALA A 249 -2.81 15.05 -0.81
N GLU A 250 -3.70 16.02 -1.03
CA GLU A 250 -4.32 16.31 -2.33
C GLU A 250 -3.30 16.78 -3.37
N ASP A 251 -2.35 17.62 -2.99
CA ASP A 251 -1.26 18.05 -3.88
C ASP A 251 -0.36 16.90 -4.32
N LEU A 252 -0.04 15.98 -3.39
CA LEU A 252 0.71 14.76 -3.71
C LEU A 252 -0.11 13.82 -4.60
N TYR A 253 -1.39 13.63 -4.28
CA TYR A 253 -2.30 12.84 -5.11
C TYR A 253 -2.39 13.41 -6.52
N ARG A 254 -2.55 14.73 -6.69
CA ARG A 254 -2.58 15.39 -8.00
C ARG A 254 -1.30 15.15 -8.81
N GLN A 255 -0.13 15.14 -8.15
CA GLN A 255 1.15 14.81 -8.80
C GLN A 255 1.24 13.34 -9.25
N PHE A 256 0.53 12.43 -8.58
CA PHE A 256 0.56 10.99 -8.87
C PHE A 256 -0.64 10.51 -9.68
N CYS A 257 -1.71 11.30 -9.79
CA CYS A 257 -2.95 10.93 -10.47
C CYS A 257 -2.72 10.52 -11.93
N GLY A 258 -1.86 11.24 -12.66
CA GLY A 258 -1.47 10.87 -14.02
C GLY A 258 -0.81 9.48 -14.11
N ILE A 259 -0.10 9.06 -13.07
CA ILE A 259 0.54 7.74 -12.97
C ILE A 259 -0.52 6.65 -12.76
N PHE A 260 -1.50 6.88 -11.89
CA PHE A 260 -2.59 5.94 -11.67
C PHE A 260 -3.48 5.80 -12.91
N LYS A 261 -3.81 6.92 -13.58
CA LYS A 261 -4.52 6.91 -14.88
C LYS A 261 -3.79 6.08 -15.93
N ARG A 262 -2.46 6.21 -16.00
CA ARG A 262 -1.62 5.38 -16.87
C ARG A 262 -1.65 3.91 -16.45
N ALA A 263 -1.64 3.60 -15.16
CA ALA A 263 -1.66 2.24 -14.66
C ALA A 263 -2.93 1.46 -15.04
N PHE A 264 -4.09 2.12 -15.18
CA PHE A 264 -5.28 1.51 -15.78
C PHE A 264 -5.11 1.09 -17.25
N GLN A 265 -4.12 1.60 -17.95
CA GLN A 265 -3.83 1.25 -19.35
C GLN A 265 -2.75 0.16 -19.48
N LEU A 266 -2.24 -0.36 -18.36
CA LEU A 266 -1.18 -1.37 -18.31
C LEU A 266 -1.73 -2.79 -18.12
N GLN A 267 -0.82 -3.74 -17.85
CA GLN A 267 -1.13 -5.14 -17.65
C GLN A 267 -2.15 -5.39 -16.54
N THR A 268 -2.91 -6.49 -16.65
CA THR A 268 -3.88 -6.93 -15.66
C THR A 268 -3.29 -7.01 -14.25
N ARG A 269 -2.06 -7.54 -14.07
CA ARG A 269 -1.46 -7.63 -12.72
C ARG A 269 -1.13 -6.25 -12.15
N VAL A 270 -0.73 -5.29 -13.00
CA VAL A 270 -0.48 -3.89 -12.60
C VAL A 270 -1.79 -3.24 -12.14
N ARG A 271 -2.91 -3.49 -12.84
CA ARG A 271 -4.25 -3.01 -12.44
C ARG A 271 -4.70 -3.63 -11.12
N LEU A 272 -4.53 -4.94 -10.93
CA LEU A 272 -4.87 -5.61 -9.67
C LEU A 272 -4.08 -5.02 -8.49
N VAL A 273 -2.79 -4.74 -8.67
CA VAL A 273 -1.99 -4.05 -7.65
C VAL A 273 -2.53 -2.64 -7.41
N LEU A 274 -2.88 -1.89 -8.46
CA LEU A 274 -3.48 -0.57 -8.29
C LEU A 274 -4.77 -0.63 -7.47
N TYR A 275 -5.71 -1.52 -7.80
CA TYR A 275 -6.97 -1.65 -7.06
C TYR A 275 -6.73 -1.99 -5.58
N ALA A 276 -5.83 -2.93 -5.31
CA ALA A 276 -5.47 -3.30 -3.95
C ALA A 276 -4.76 -2.17 -3.17
N GLU A 277 -3.96 -1.33 -3.85
CA GLU A 277 -3.34 -0.18 -3.20
C GLU A 277 -4.29 1.00 -3.03
N LEU A 278 -5.26 1.21 -3.94
CA LEU A 278 -6.29 2.22 -3.78
C LEU A 278 -7.17 1.91 -2.55
N ASP A 279 -7.59 0.65 -2.35
CA ASP A 279 -8.30 0.23 -1.13
C ASP A 279 -7.52 0.58 0.15
N LYS A 280 -6.20 0.36 0.17
CA LYS A 280 -5.36 0.74 1.31
C LYS A 280 -5.34 2.24 1.55
N VAL A 281 -5.17 3.03 0.48
CA VAL A 281 -5.15 4.49 0.59
C VAL A 281 -6.52 5.01 1.04
N LEU A 282 -7.63 4.43 0.59
CA LEU A 282 -8.98 4.79 1.04
C LEU A 282 -9.17 4.61 2.56
N ARG A 283 -8.58 3.55 3.13
CA ARG A 283 -8.65 3.27 4.57
C ARG A 283 -7.72 4.14 5.40
N GLU A 284 -6.53 4.44 4.89
CA GLU A 284 -5.50 5.19 5.62
C GLU A 284 -5.55 6.72 5.41
N CYS A 285 -6.23 7.18 4.36
CA CYS A 285 -6.31 8.60 3.97
C CYS A 285 -7.76 9.00 3.61
N PRO A 286 -8.63 9.28 4.59
CA PRO A 286 -10.02 9.67 4.33
C PRO A 286 -10.15 10.90 3.42
N THR A 287 -9.24 11.86 3.55
CA THR A 287 -9.22 13.09 2.73
C THR A 287 -9.12 12.82 1.22
N LEU A 288 -8.54 11.68 0.80
CA LEU A 288 -8.35 11.34 -0.62
C LEU A 288 -9.51 10.52 -1.19
N ARG A 289 -10.52 10.14 -0.38
CA ARG A 289 -11.64 9.31 -0.84
C ARG A 289 -12.39 9.92 -2.02
N PRO A 290 -12.78 11.22 -2.03
CA PRO A 290 -13.47 11.81 -3.18
C PRO A 290 -12.61 11.76 -4.45
N SER A 291 -11.31 12.07 -4.31
CA SER A 291 -10.35 12.09 -5.40
C SER A 291 -10.09 10.70 -6.00
N ILE A 292 -10.10 9.65 -5.18
CA ILE A 292 -9.99 8.25 -5.62
C ILE A 292 -11.30 7.78 -6.24
N LEU A 293 -12.45 8.16 -5.67
CA LEU A 293 -13.77 7.85 -6.21
C LEU A 293 -13.89 8.34 -7.64
N GLU A 294 -13.58 9.62 -7.87
CA GLU A 294 -13.61 10.24 -9.19
C GLU A 294 -12.68 9.52 -10.17
N LEU A 295 -11.47 9.18 -9.75
CA LEU A 295 -10.51 8.45 -10.58
C LEU A 295 -11.04 7.06 -11.00
N ALA A 296 -11.60 6.31 -10.05
CA ALA A 296 -12.15 4.99 -10.32
C ALA A 296 -13.42 5.08 -11.19
N PHE A 297 -14.31 6.03 -10.90
CA PHE A 297 -15.55 6.23 -11.62
C PHE A 297 -15.31 6.58 -13.09
N GLN A 298 -14.38 7.51 -13.38
CA GLN A 298 -14.01 7.86 -14.76
C GLN A 298 -13.44 6.68 -15.54
N HIS A 299 -12.77 5.73 -14.89
CA HIS A 299 -12.31 4.50 -15.56
C HIS A 299 -13.45 3.50 -15.73
N TYR A 300 -14.33 3.37 -14.74
CA TYR A 300 -15.52 2.52 -14.77
C TYR A 300 -16.49 2.88 -15.90
N LEU A 301 -16.72 4.17 -16.16
CA LEU A 301 -17.64 4.64 -17.21
C LEU A 301 -17.31 4.11 -18.62
N LYS A 302 -16.07 3.67 -18.87
CA LYS A 302 -15.68 3.02 -20.14
C LYS A 302 -16.35 1.67 -20.35
N TYR A 303 -16.73 1.02 -19.26
CA TYR A 303 -17.33 -0.31 -19.23
C TYR A 303 -18.82 -0.28 -18.90
N TYR A 304 -19.38 0.89 -18.58
CA TYR A 304 -20.80 1.07 -18.32
C TYR A 304 -21.56 1.46 -19.60
N ASP A 305 -22.83 1.09 -19.66
CA ASP A 305 -23.76 1.58 -20.67
C ASP A 305 -24.85 2.42 -20.02
N ASP A 306 -24.88 3.72 -20.32
CA ASP A 306 -25.85 4.66 -19.74
C ASP A 306 -27.30 4.41 -20.20
N ASN A 307 -27.50 3.65 -21.27
CA ASN A 307 -28.85 3.40 -21.77
C ASN A 307 -29.56 2.34 -20.93
N GLU A 308 -30.46 2.77 -20.05
CA GLU A 308 -31.24 1.89 -19.16
C GLU A 308 -32.09 0.84 -19.88
N SER A 309 -32.41 1.05 -21.16
CA SER A 309 -33.16 0.07 -21.98
C SER A 309 -32.31 -1.11 -22.45
N ILE A 310 -30.98 -1.03 -22.33
CA ILE A 310 -30.05 -2.07 -22.75
C ILE A 310 -29.60 -2.89 -21.52
N LEU A 311 -29.74 -4.21 -21.62
CA LEU A 311 -29.09 -5.17 -20.74
C LEU A 311 -28.01 -5.91 -21.54
N PRO A 312 -26.85 -6.21 -20.93
CA PRO A 312 -26.45 -5.90 -19.56
C PRO A 312 -25.91 -4.46 -19.43
N PRO A 313 -25.96 -3.86 -18.22
CA PRO A 313 -25.41 -2.52 -17.97
C PRO A 313 -23.89 -2.43 -18.09
N LEU A 314 -23.20 -3.57 -18.01
CA LEU A 314 -21.74 -3.67 -18.03
C LEU A 314 -21.27 -4.38 -19.30
N LYS A 315 -20.35 -3.74 -20.02
CA LYS A 315 -19.70 -4.23 -21.23
C LYS A 315 -18.58 -5.23 -20.88
N VAL A 316 -18.93 -6.36 -20.27
CA VAL A 316 -17.97 -7.38 -19.78
C VAL A 316 -17.09 -7.90 -20.93
N ASP A 317 -17.63 -7.98 -22.13
CA ASP A 317 -16.91 -8.30 -23.36
C ASP A 317 -15.74 -7.36 -23.69
N SER A 318 -15.84 -6.10 -23.30
CA SER A 318 -14.76 -5.11 -23.50
C SER A 318 -13.61 -5.31 -22.52
N CYS A 319 -13.80 -6.13 -21.48
CA CYS A 319 -12.77 -6.45 -20.49
C CYS A 319 -11.81 -7.55 -20.97
N LEU A 320 -12.13 -8.27 -22.05
CA LEU A 320 -11.31 -9.38 -22.54
C LEU A 320 -10.15 -8.93 -23.44
N ALA A 321 -8.98 -9.52 -23.23
CA ALA A 321 -7.80 -9.33 -24.08
C ALA A 321 -7.91 -10.15 -25.38
N ARG A 322 -8.70 -9.66 -26.35
CA ARG A 322 -8.92 -10.36 -27.63
C ARG A 322 -7.75 -10.27 -28.62
N LYS A 323 -6.83 -9.31 -28.45
CA LYS A 323 -5.65 -9.11 -29.32
C LYS A 323 -4.36 -9.21 -28.52
N ARG A 324 -3.27 -9.66 -29.16
CA ARG A 324 -1.92 -9.61 -28.59
C ARG A 324 -1.58 -8.17 -28.18
N GLY A 325 -1.20 -8.00 -26.91
CA GLY A 325 -0.84 -6.69 -26.34
C GLY A 325 -2.00 -5.92 -25.70
N LEU A 326 -3.25 -6.39 -25.83
CA LEU A 326 -4.35 -5.93 -24.97
C LEU A 326 -4.31 -6.68 -23.64
N TYR A 327 -4.76 -6.01 -22.57
CA TYR A 327 -4.76 -6.54 -21.22
C TYR A 327 -6.17 -6.64 -20.69
N GLU A 328 -6.43 -7.70 -19.94
CA GLU A 328 -7.75 -7.95 -19.35
C GLU A 328 -8.03 -6.96 -18.24
N GLU A 329 -9.25 -6.43 -18.24
CA GLU A 329 -9.74 -5.56 -17.18
C GLU A 329 -10.40 -6.42 -16.09
N PRO A 330 -9.88 -6.44 -14.85
CA PRO A 330 -10.50 -7.16 -13.75
C PRO A 330 -11.65 -6.30 -13.18
N LEU A 331 -12.77 -6.23 -13.92
CA LEU A 331 -13.86 -5.27 -13.67
C LEU A 331 -14.47 -5.41 -12.26
N GLY A 332 -14.55 -6.62 -11.70
CA GLY A 332 -15.00 -6.82 -10.33
C GLY A 332 -14.15 -6.06 -9.30
N TYR A 333 -12.83 -6.02 -9.46
CA TYR A 333 -11.93 -5.28 -8.56
C TYR A 333 -12.10 -3.76 -8.68
N LEU A 334 -12.38 -3.27 -9.89
CA LEU A 334 -12.71 -1.86 -10.11
C LEU A 334 -14.01 -1.48 -9.41
N LEU A 335 -15.06 -2.29 -9.58
CA LEU A 335 -16.35 -2.12 -8.90
C LEU A 335 -16.18 -2.18 -7.38
N HIS A 336 -15.34 -3.08 -6.88
CA HIS A 336 -15.07 -3.20 -5.46
C HIS A 336 -14.49 -1.92 -4.87
N VAL A 337 -13.49 -1.31 -5.53
CA VAL A 337 -12.92 -0.03 -5.11
C VAL A 337 -13.97 1.08 -5.14
N LEU A 338 -14.80 1.14 -6.19
CA LEU A 338 -15.89 2.11 -6.30
C LEU A 338 -16.89 1.97 -5.15
N PHE A 339 -17.37 0.75 -4.90
CA PHE A 339 -18.39 0.45 -3.89
C PHE A 339 -17.86 0.69 -2.47
N ILE A 340 -16.65 0.21 -2.15
CA ILE A 340 -16.04 0.49 -0.84
C ILE A 340 -15.85 1.99 -0.66
N CYS A 341 -15.38 2.71 -1.68
CA CYS A 341 -15.18 4.15 -1.55
C CYS A 341 -16.49 4.87 -1.24
N VAL A 342 -17.59 4.52 -1.92
CA VAL A 342 -18.91 5.08 -1.60
C VAL A 342 -19.35 4.69 -0.19
N SER A 343 -19.19 3.42 0.22
CA SER A 343 -19.54 2.98 1.57
C SER A 343 -18.81 3.76 2.65
N GLU A 344 -17.51 3.97 2.48
CA GLU A 344 -16.68 4.67 3.45
C GLU A 344 -17.02 6.16 3.51
N ILE A 345 -17.25 6.81 2.36
CA ILE A 345 -17.70 8.22 2.33
C ILE A 345 -19.06 8.37 3.03
N LYS A 346 -20.03 7.47 2.80
CA LYS A 346 -21.32 7.51 3.51
C LYS A 346 -21.17 7.42 5.03
N LYS A 347 -20.25 6.58 5.51
CA LYS A 347 -20.00 6.44 6.95
C LYS A 347 -19.44 7.72 7.55
N ASP A 348 -18.59 8.44 6.83
CA ASP A 348 -18.06 9.72 7.28
C ASP A 348 -19.19 10.75 7.44
N TYR A 349 -20.08 10.87 6.44
CA TYR A 349 -21.22 11.80 6.48
C TYR A 349 -22.20 11.52 7.62
N VAL A 350 -22.57 10.25 7.84
CA VAL A 350 -23.47 9.88 8.96
C VAL A 350 -22.83 10.20 10.31
N GLY A 351 -21.50 10.05 10.40
CA GLY A 351 -20.75 10.40 11.61
C GLY A 351 -20.66 11.89 11.89
N GLU A 352 -20.73 12.76 10.87
CA GLU A 352 -20.70 14.24 11.02
C GLU A 352 -22.09 14.81 11.35
N THR A 353 -23.16 14.31 10.72
CA THR A 353 -24.54 14.78 10.96
C THR A 353 -25.01 14.55 12.41
N GLU A 354 -24.60 13.46 13.06
CA GLU A 354 -24.92 13.22 14.48
C GLU A 354 -24.26 14.24 15.43
N VAL A 355 -23.19 14.93 15.00
CA VAL A 355 -22.46 15.93 15.81
C VAL A 355 -22.97 17.35 15.53
N GLU A 356 -23.35 17.64 14.28
CA GLU A 356 -23.93 18.94 13.88
C GLU A 356 -25.33 19.16 14.48
N ASP A 357 -26.15 18.11 14.67
CA ASP A 357 -27.46 18.22 15.34
C ASP A 357 -27.36 18.65 16.83
N MET A 358 -26.14 18.70 17.41
CA MET A 358 -25.88 19.21 18.76
C MET A 358 -25.37 20.66 18.82
N PHE A 359 -24.90 21.24 17.72
CA PHE A 359 -24.34 22.60 17.70
C PHE A 359 -24.96 23.37 16.53
N GLY A 360 -26.00 24.15 16.85
CA GLY A 360 -26.76 24.91 15.86
C GLY A 360 -25.95 25.98 15.13
N ASP A 361 -26.21 26.05 13.82
CA ASP A 361 -26.20 27.21 12.93
C ASP A 361 -24.97 28.13 12.98
N ASP A 362 -23.94 27.81 12.20
CA ASP A 362 -23.01 28.79 11.63
C ASP A 362 -22.74 28.43 10.16
N ASP A 363 -23.23 29.27 9.24
CA ASP A 363 -23.10 29.18 7.79
C ASP A 363 -21.61 29.14 7.34
N ILE A 364 -21.08 27.95 7.02
CA ILE A 364 -19.78 27.78 6.36
C ILE A 364 -19.99 27.80 4.82
N PRO A 365 -19.26 28.62 4.04
CA PRO A 365 -19.57 28.85 2.62
C PRO A 365 -19.35 27.61 1.72
N ALA A 366 -20.48 27.04 1.29
CA ALA A 366 -20.65 25.82 0.49
C ALA A 366 -20.34 26.00 -1.02
N THR A 367 -19.06 26.13 -1.41
CA THR A 367 -18.71 26.16 -2.85
C THR A 367 -17.74 25.06 -3.30
N GLN A 368 -16.80 24.61 -2.46
CA GLN A 368 -15.95 23.44 -2.79
C GLN A 368 -16.56 22.11 -2.33
N THR A 369 -17.27 22.10 -1.20
CA THR A 369 -17.99 20.93 -0.67
C THR A 369 -19.19 20.55 -1.53
N ALA A 370 -19.94 21.53 -2.05
CA ALA A 370 -21.11 21.29 -2.89
C ALA A 370 -20.79 20.58 -4.22
N GLY A 371 -19.65 20.89 -4.83
CA GLY A 371 -19.20 20.24 -6.06
C GLY A 371 -18.80 18.78 -5.84
N ALA A 372 -18.07 18.51 -4.76
CA ALA A 372 -17.67 17.15 -4.36
C ALA A 372 -18.88 16.31 -3.92
N GLN A 373 -19.85 16.92 -3.23
CA GLN A 373 -21.11 16.28 -2.86
C GLN A 373 -21.90 15.87 -4.10
N LYS A 374 -22.08 16.79 -5.06
CA LYS A 374 -22.80 16.49 -6.30
C LYS A 374 -22.14 15.37 -7.11
N SER A 375 -20.81 15.33 -7.17
CA SER A 375 -20.10 14.23 -7.82
C SER A 375 -20.33 12.90 -7.09
N PHE A 376 -20.32 12.91 -5.75
CA PHE A 376 -20.61 11.73 -4.95
C PHE A 376 -22.04 11.23 -5.17
N ASP A 377 -23.04 12.11 -5.10
CA ASP A 377 -24.46 11.76 -5.30
C ASP A 377 -24.69 11.15 -6.69
N THR A 378 -23.99 11.67 -7.71
CA THR A 378 -24.03 11.13 -9.07
C THR A 378 -23.52 9.68 -9.13
N VAL A 379 -22.41 9.39 -8.44
CA VAL A 379 -21.84 8.04 -8.38
C VAL A 379 -22.76 7.11 -7.59
N GLU A 380 -23.28 7.55 -6.45
CA GLU A 380 -24.22 6.77 -5.64
C GLU A 380 -25.48 6.40 -6.43
N GLN A 381 -26.05 7.37 -7.15
CA GLN A 381 -27.21 7.12 -8.01
C GLN A 381 -26.87 6.14 -9.14
N ASN A 382 -25.69 6.28 -9.76
CA ASN A 382 -25.23 5.33 -10.78
C ASN A 382 -25.12 3.90 -10.25
N ILE A 383 -24.56 3.72 -9.05
CA ILE A 383 -24.48 2.40 -8.40
C ILE A 383 -25.88 1.84 -8.15
N SER A 384 -26.82 2.66 -7.69
CA SER A 384 -28.21 2.23 -7.45
C SER A 384 -28.88 1.74 -8.74
N ILE A 385 -28.73 2.50 -9.84
CA ILE A 385 -29.24 2.12 -11.17
C ILE A 385 -28.56 0.85 -11.68
N LEU A 386 -27.23 0.75 -11.53
CA LEU A 386 -26.47 -0.45 -11.88
C LEU A 386 -27.02 -1.68 -11.15
N MET A 387 -27.23 -1.59 -9.84
CA MET A 387 -27.75 -2.70 -9.03
C MET A 387 -29.16 -3.10 -9.46
N GLU A 388 -30.05 -2.15 -9.76
CA GLU A 388 -31.39 -2.45 -10.28
C GLU A 388 -31.36 -3.12 -11.65
N ARG A 389 -30.46 -2.70 -12.54
CA ARG A 389 -30.31 -3.30 -13.87
C ARG A 389 -29.69 -4.68 -13.80
N MET A 390 -28.65 -4.87 -12.98
CA MET A 390 -28.01 -6.17 -12.76
C MET A 390 -28.99 -7.23 -12.26
N LYS A 391 -29.94 -6.88 -11.37
CA LYS A 391 -31.00 -7.80 -10.90
C LYS A 391 -31.88 -8.36 -12.02
N ARG A 392 -32.01 -7.63 -13.13
CA ARG A 392 -32.84 -8.02 -14.29
C ARG A 392 -32.06 -8.79 -15.34
N CYS A 393 -30.73 -8.84 -15.23
CA CYS A 393 -29.91 -9.52 -16.22
C CYS A 393 -30.02 -11.04 -16.10
N GLU A 394 -30.20 -11.69 -17.24
CA GLU A 394 -30.07 -13.14 -17.40
C GLU A 394 -28.70 -13.51 -17.97
N LEU A 395 -28.32 -14.79 -17.88
CA LEU A 395 -27.05 -15.25 -18.45
C LEU A 395 -26.97 -15.03 -19.98
N SER A 396 -28.11 -15.08 -20.67
CA SER A 396 -28.20 -14.80 -22.11
C SER A 396 -27.87 -13.36 -22.46
N ASP A 397 -28.12 -12.40 -21.57
CA ASP A 397 -27.77 -10.99 -21.81
C ASP A 397 -26.24 -10.82 -21.88
N PHE A 398 -25.49 -11.64 -21.14
CA PHE A 398 -24.03 -11.69 -21.21
C PHE A 398 -23.50 -12.60 -22.33
N GLU A 399 -24.35 -12.98 -23.28
CA GLU A 399 -24.04 -13.94 -24.35
C GLU A 399 -23.60 -15.32 -23.81
N ILE A 400 -24.06 -15.71 -22.61
CA ILE A 400 -23.80 -17.02 -22.00
C ILE A 400 -25.02 -17.94 -22.17
N ASP A 401 -25.11 -18.53 -23.36
CA ASP A 401 -26.11 -19.54 -23.72
C ASP A 401 -25.67 -20.98 -23.42
N LYS A 402 -26.65 -21.90 -23.40
CA LYS A 402 -26.46 -23.35 -23.17
C LYS A 402 -25.49 -24.03 -24.16
N ASN A 403 -25.24 -23.41 -25.30
CA ASN A 403 -24.38 -23.92 -26.35
C ASN A 403 -22.92 -23.43 -26.23
N LEU A 404 -22.61 -22.55 -25.27
CA LEU A 404 -21.23 -22.13 -25.04
C LEU A 404 -20.38 -23.28 -24.50
N SER A 405 -19.27 -23.55 -25.19
CA SER A 405 -18.26 -24.45 -24.69
C SER A 405 -17.31 -23.70 -23.75
N PHE A 406 -17.09 -24.26 -22.56
CA PHE A 406 -16.04 -23.84 -21.61
C PHE A 406 -14.84 -24.78 -21.64
N ALA A 407 -14.63 -25.49 -22.75
CA ALA A 407 -13.53 -26.44 -22.86
C ALA A 407 -12.18 -25.71 -22.82
N ALA A 408 -11.34 -26.01 -21.83
CA ALA A 408 -10.01 -25.41 -21.67
C ALA A 408 -9.07 -25.65 -22.87
N GLN A 409 -9.40 -26.63 -23.72
CA GLN A 409 -8.60 -26.98 -24.89
C GLN A 409 -8.84 -26.08 -26.11
N THR A 410 -9.94 -25.31 -26.13
CA THR A 410 -10.24 -24.41 -27.25
C THR A 410 -9.99 -22.96 -26.85
N ALA A 411 -9.50 -22.14 -27.79
CA ALA A 411 -9.28 -20.71 -27.53
C ALA A 411 -10.59 -19.99 -27.16
N MET A 412 -11.70 -20.35 -27.80
CA MET A 412 -13.03 -19.83 -27.44
C MET A 412 -13.44 -20.26 -26.03
N GLY A 413 -13.25 -21.54 -25.67
CA GLY A 413 -13.57 -22.02 -24.34
C GLY A 413 -12.75 -21.36 -23.23
N GLN A 414 -11.46 -21.08 -23.48
CA GLN A 414 -10.64 -20.28 -22.57
C GLN A 414 -11.14 -18.84 -22.43
N SER A 415 -11.56 -18.20 -23.53
CA SER A 415 -12.14 -16.85 -23.50
C SER A 415 -13.43 -16.82 -22.67
N ASN A 416 -14.30 -17.81 -22.88
CA ASN A 416 -15.56 -17.95 -22.16
C ASN A 416 -15.34 -18.20 -20.66
N GLN A 417 -14.33 -19.00 -20.28
CA GLN A 417 -13.95 -19.17 -18.88
C GLN A 417 -13.50 -17.85 -18.24
N ARG A 418 -12.75 -17.01 -18.96
CA ARG A 418 -12.32 -15.70 -18.45
C ARG A 418 -13.49 -14.73 -18.31
N LEU A 419 -14.41 -14.71 -19.28
CA LEU A 419 -15.65 -13.93 -19.20
C LEU A 419 -16.45 -14.33 -17.95
N ALA A 420 -16.64 -15.64 -17.75
CA ALA A 420 -17.36 -16.17 -16.59
C ALA A 420 -16.69 -15.81 -15.27
N ASN A 421 -15.36 -15.83 -15.19
CA ASN A 421 -14.64 -15.41 -13.98
C ASN A 421 -14.84 -13.91 -13.69
N ILE A 422 -14.79 -13.04 -14.71
CA ILE A 422 -15.05 -11.61 -14.51
C ILE A 422 -16.50 -11.39 -14.06
N LEU A 423 -17.46 -12.11 -14.66
CA LEU A 423 -18.86 -12.02 -14.27
C LEU A 423 -19.09 -12.50 -12.83
N LEU A 424 -18.42 -13.58 -12.42
CA LEU A 424 -18.44 -14.06 -11.04
C LEU A 424 -17.93 -12.99 -10.06
N ASP A 425 -16.76 -12.39 -10.35
CA ASP A 425 -16.19 -11.32 -9.53
C ASP A 425 -17.16 -10.11 -9.41
N ILE A 426 -17.86 -9.75 -10.49
CA ILE A 426 -18.86 -8.68 -10.49
C ILE A 426 -20.02 -9.04 -9.55
N TRP A 427 -20.56 -10.25 -9.66
CA TRP A 427 -21.66 -10.71 -8.82
C TRP A 427 -21.27 -10.79 -7.34
N GLU A 428 -20.07 -11.28 -7.02
CA GLU A 428 -19.55 -11.28 -5.65
C GLU A 428 -19.53 -9.88 -5.05
N VAL A 429 -19.09 -8.89 -5.82
CA VAL A 429 -19.04 -7.48 -5.39
C VAL A 429 -20.44 -6.88 -5.23
N CYS A 430 -21.36 -7.13 -6.17
CA CYS A 430 -22.76 -6.72 -6.06
C CYS A 430 -23.44 -7.32 -4.82
N MET A 431 -23.27 -8.62 -4.57
CA MET A 431 -23.81 -9.28 -3.38
C MET A 431 -23.22 -8.71 -2.09
N ASN A 432 -21.90 -8.52 -2.05
CA ASN A 432 -21.24 -7.93 -0.89
C ASN A 432 -21.76 -6.51 -0.60
N TRP A 433 -21.97 -5.69 -1.64
CA TRP A 433 -22.57 -4.36 -1.49
C TRP A 433 -23.98 -4.41 -0.93
N THR A 434 -24.83 -5.32 -1.41
CA THR A 434 -26.18 -5.51 -0.86
C THR A 434 -26.13 -5.89 0.61
N ILE A 435 -25.24 -6.81 1.02
CA ILE A 435 -25.08 -7.22 2.42
C ILE A 435 -24.64 -6.04 3.30
N VAL A 436 -23.65 -5.27 2.86
CA VAL A 436 -23.12 -4.12 3.61
C VAL A 436 -24.16 -2.99 3.71
N SER A 437 -24.85 -2.69 2.62
CA SER A 437 -25.83 -1.60 2.56
C SER A 437 -27.13 -1.91 3.31
N SER A 438 -27.49 -3.19 3.44
CA SER A 438 -28.70 -3.61 4.18
C SER A 438 -28.49 -3.81 5.69
N GLY A 439 -27.28 -3.55 6.22
CA GLY A 439 -26.98 -3.77 7.64
C GLY A 439 -26.89 -5.25 8.02
N GLY A 440 -26.62 -6.13 7.04
CA GLY A 440 -26.76 -7.58 7.16
C GLY A 440 -28.15 -8.04 6.75
N ILE A 441 -28.21 -9.07 5.91
CA ILE A 441 -29.48 -9.68 5.47
C ILE A 441 -30.25 -10.16 6.71
N LYS A 442 -31.30 -9.43 7.10
CA LYS A 442 -32.41 -10.07 7.82
C LYS A 442 -33.07 -10.97 6.81
N MET A 443 -32.85 -12.27 6.93
CA MET A 443 -33.66 -13.23 6.17
C MET A 443 -35.08 -13.06 6.67
N ASP A 444 -35.94 -12.46 5.86
CA ASP A 444 -37.37 -12.59 6.07
C ASP A 444 -37.70 -14.06 5.83
N GLU A 445 -37.97 -14.81 6.91
CA GLU A 445 -38.37 -16.23 6.90
C GLU A 445 -39.70 -16.50 6.19
N ASN A 446 -40.24 -15.56 5.41
CA ASN A 446 -41.50 -15.68 4.69
C ASN A 446 -41.30 -15.55 3.18
N THR A 447 -40.61 -16.50 2.57
CA THR A 447 -40.87 -16.92 1.18
C THR A 447 -40.48 -18.39 1.04
N GLY A 448 -41.43 -19.25 1.40
CA GLY A 448 -41.46 -20.67 1.03
C GLY A 448 -42.46 -20.90 -0.09
#